data_AF-A0A529WQ83-F1
#
_entry.id   AF-A0A529WQ83-F1
#
_cell.length_a   1.000
_cell.length_b   1.000
_cell.length_c   1.000
_cell.angle_alpha   90.00
_cell.angle_beta   90.00
_cell.angle_gamma   90.00
#
_symmetry.space_group_name_H-M   'P 1'
#
loop_
_entity.id
_entity.type
_entity.pdbx_description
1 polymer ?
#
loop_
_entity_poly.entity_id
_entity_poly.type
_entity_poly.pdbx_seq_one_letter_code
_entity_poly.pdbx_strand_id
1 'polypeptide(L)'
;MNKRRSNAPAIEWPTVCLILFCYGAWFAIGFLLRPSYPLLALAILPFILALQSSLMHEVSHGHPTRNARINEAFVFLPIGMVWPFRRFKTIHLRHHADERLTDPLDDPESYYQALWMHEELPPTMKLLLKINNTMVGRFILGPLLSSVGFFIDDAKQILAGDKVICKAWLLHAIGLAVVVPIVTFGFGIPLWLYILVPVWFGQSLISIRTYAEHQWSEHPEGRTVIVERSPLSFLFLNNNLHFIHHKSPTIAWYRLPKLFRERREEWLRMNNGYAYPNYFAMLKAHAFRAKEPVVHPVLRRTPEPGRAFKPRVRARNVSGLGTAPVPAEPPKE
;
A
#
# COMPACT_ATOMS: atom_id res chain seq x y z
N MET A 1 -31.45 25.01 10.99
CA MET A 1 -30.24 25.84 11.09
C MET A 1 -29.10 25.19 10.30
N ASN A 2 -28.83 25.68 9.08
CA ASN A 2 -27.74 25.21 8.23
C ASN A 2 -26.40 25.65 8.84
N LYS A 3 -25.65 24.71 9.43
CA LYS A 3 -24.23 24.94 9.76
C LYS A 3 -23.47 25.14 8.46
N ARG A 4 -23.09 26.40 8.17
CA ARG A 4 -22.10 26.74 7.14
C ARG A 4 -20.88 25.84 7.34
N ARG A 5 -20.55 25.01 6.33
CA ARG A 5 -19.27 24.29 6.27
C ARG A 5 -18.17 25.34 6.37
N SER A 6 -17.33 25.27 7.41
CA SER A 6 -16.20 26.18 7.54
C SER A 6 -15.23 25.97 6.37
N ASN A 7 -15.06 26.98 5.53
CA ASN A 7 -14.15 26.99 4.38
C ASN A 7 -12.66 27.14 4.76
N ALA A 8 -12.29 27.09 6.04
CA ALA A 8 -10.88 27.12 6.43
C ALA A 8 -10.16 25.81 6.02
N PRO A 9 -8.96 25.86 5.43
CA PRO A 9 -8.14 24.68 5.20
C PRO A 9 -7.65 24.14 6.54
N ALA A 10 -8.22 23.00 6.98
CA ALA A 10 -7.70 22.30 8.14
C ALA A 10 -6.44 21.54 7.72
N ILE A 11 -5.28 22.01 8.19
CA ILE A 11 -4.03 21.23 8.13
C ILE A 11 -4.12 20.15 9.20
N GLU A 12 -3.87 18.91 8.81
CA GLU A 12 -3.84 17.79 9.75
C GLU A 12 -2.48 17.72 10.46
N TRP A 13 -2.31 18.56 11.47
CA TRP A 13 -1.09 18.61 12.28
C TRP A 13 -0.61 17.25 12.82
N PRO A 14 -1.47 16.32 13.28
CA PRO A 14 -1.00 14.99 13.69
C PRO A 14 -0.23 14.26 12.59
N THR A 15 -0.72 14.33 11.35
CA THR A 15 -0.07 13.72 10.18
C THR A 15 1.20 14.48 9.79
N VAL A 16 1.19 15.83 9.81
CA VAL A 16 2.40 16.64 9.57
C VAL A 16 3.50 16.31 10.58
N CYS A 17 3.18 16.32 11.88
CA CYS A 17 4.14 15.99 12.94
C CYS A 17 4.69 14.57 12.79
N LEU A 18 3.86 13.60 12.37
CA LEU A 18 4.29 12.23 12.18
C LEU A 18 5.23 12.08 10.97
N ILE A 19 4.99 12.83 9.89
CA ILE A 19 5.90 12.88 8.74
C ILE A 19 7.26 13.48 9.15
N LEU A 20 7.23 14.61 9.86
CA LEU A 20 8.46 15.24 10.37
C LEU A 20 9.21 14.31 11.32
N PHE A 21 8.51 13.60 12.20
CA PHE A 21 9.08 12.58 13.06
C PHE A 21 9.70 11.44 12.24
N CYS A 22 9.03 10.95 11.20
CA CYS A 22 9.52 9.85 10.37
C CYS A 22 10.86 10.20 9.70
N TYR A 23 10.94 11.35 9.03
CA TYR A 23 12.18 11.79 8.38
C TYR A 23 13.24 12.23 9.40
N GLY A 24 12.84 12.91 10.48
CA GLY A 24 13.73 13.30 11.56
C GLY A 24 14.37 12.10 12.26
N ALA A 25 13.58 11.06 12.55
CA ALA A 25 14.07 9.81 13.11
C ALA A 25 14.99 9.08 12.14
N TRP A 26 14.68 9.06 10.84
CA TRP A 26 15.57 8.49 9.82
C TRP A 26 16.95 9.16 9.82
N PHE A 27 16.98 10.51 9.84
CA PHE A 27 18.23 11.26 9.95
C PHE A 27 18.94 11.05 11.29
N ALA A 28 18.22 11.08 12.41
CA ALA A 28 18.81 10.87 13.74
C ALA A 28 19.40 9.46 13.87
N ILE A 29 18.72 8.42 13.38
CA ILE A 29 19.23 7.06 13.40
C ILE A 29 20.47 6.95 12.50
N GLY A 30 20.41 7.52 11.29
CA GLY A 30 21.51 7.45 10.33
C GLY A 30 22.76 8.22 10.74
N PHE A 31 22.61 9.44 11.27
CA PHE A 31 23.75 10.31 11.63
C PHE A 31 24.19 10.19 13.09
N LEU A 32 23.27 9.96 14.03
CA LEU A 32 23.59 9.99 15.47
C LEU A 32 23.71 8.58 16.05
N LEU A 33 22.80 7.66 15.70
CA LEU A 33 22.78 6.31 16.28
C LEU A 33 23.77 5.36 15.60
N ARG A 34 23.78 5.32 14.26
CA ARG A 34 24.58 4.37 13.46
C ARG A 34 26.08 4.44 13.75
N PRO A 35 26.74 5.60 13.95
CA PRO A 35 28.18 5.64 14.20
C PRO A 35 28.59 4.85 15.45
N SER A 36 27.80 4.92 16.51
CA SER A 36 28.07 4.22 17.78
C SER A 36 27.41 2.83 17.86
N TYR A 37 26.24 2.65 17.25
CA TYR A 37 25.43 1.43 17.35
C TYR A 37 24.90 0.98 15.98
N PRO A 38 25.77 0.53 15.06
CA PRO A 38 25.39 0.23 13.68
C PRO A 38 24.35 -0.89 13.56
N LEU A 39 24.47 -1.96 14.36
CA LEU A 39 23.50 -3.07 14.34
C LEU A 39 22.12 -2.63 14.84
N LEU A 40 22.09 -1.81 15.90
CA LEU A 40 20.84 -1.28 16.44
C LEU A 40 20.17 -0.33 15.44
N ALA A 41 20.95 0.53 14.77
CA ALA A 41 20.44 1.39 13.70
C ALA A 41 19.81 0.57 12.57
N LEU A 42 20.49 -0.49 12.09
CA LEU A 42 19.96 -1.39 11.06
C LEU A 42 18.70 -2.15 11.50
N ALA A 43 18.55 -2.44 12.80
CA ALA A 43 17.36 -3.09 13.33
C ALA A 43 16.15 -2.15 13.45
N ILE A 44 16.37 -0.85 13.72
CA ILE A 44 15.29 0.14 13.92
C ILE A 44 14.83 0.75 12.59
N LEU A 45 15.74 0.99 11.64
CA LEU A 45 15.43 1.60 10.33
C LEU A 45 14.28 0.92 9.57
N PRO A 46 14.12 -0.42 9.54
CA PRO A 46 12.96 -1.08 8.94
C PRO A 46 11.61 -0.52 9.42
N PHE A 47 11.47 -0.23 10.71
CA PHE A 47 10.23 0.32 11.27
C PHE A 47 9.96 1.75 10.78
N ILE A 48 11.01 2.57 10.63
CA ILE A 48 10.88 3.92 10.08
C ILE A 48 10.49 3.86 8.59
N LEU A 49 11.05 2.92 7.84
CA LEU A 49 10.72 2.74 6.42
C LEU A 49 9.30 2.21 6.22
N ALA A 50 8.87 1.28 7.08
CA ALA A 50 7.48 0.85 7.12
C ALA A 50 6.53 2.02 7.47
N LEU A 51 6.87 2.84 8.48
CA LEU A 51 6.09 4.04 8.80
C LEU A 51 6.00 4.99 7.61
N GLN A 52 7.09 5.19 6.87
CA GLN A 52 7.09 6.03 5.68
C GLN A 52 6.18 5.48 4.57
N SER A 53 6.15 4.16 4.38
CA SER A 53 5.20 3.53 3.45
C SER A 53 3.74 3.73 3.88
N SER A 54 3.43 3.62 5.17
CA SER A 54 2.10 3.94 5.69
C SER A 54 1.75 5.42 5.50
N LEU A 55 2.72 6.33 5.66
CA LEU A 55 2.52 7.76 5.39
C LEU A 55 2.30 8.04 3.89
N MET A 56 3.01 7.35 2.98
CA MET A 56 2.73 7.44 1.54
C MET A 56 1.30 6.99 1.21
N HIS A 57 0.81 5.93 1.85
CA HIS A 57 -0.57 5.50 1.75
C HIS A 57 -1.55 6.60 2.21
N GLU A 58 -1.37 7.13 3.41
CA GLU A 58 -2.21 8.22 3.94
C GLU A 58 -2.21 9.46 3.03
N VAL A 59 -1.04 9.85 2.52
CA VAL A 59 -0.90 11.00 1.63
C VAL A 59 -1.57 10.77 0.26
N SER A 60 -1.64 9.52 -0.19
CA SER A 60 -2.35 9.15 -1.43
C SER A 60 -3.84 9.49 -1.36
N HIS A 61 -4.43 9.46 -0.16
CA HIS A 61 -5.83 9.83 0.12
C HIS A 61 -6.09 11.31 0.33
N GLY A 62 -5.07 12.16 0.14
CA GLY A 62 -5.24 13.61 0.19
C GLY A 62 -4.97 14.24 1.55
N HIS A 63 -4.26 13.53 2.44
CA HIS A 63 -3.74 14.08 3.69
C HIS A 63 -2.30 14.62 3.50
N PRO A 64 -1.81 15.57 4.32
CA PRO A 64 -2.50 16.24 5.43
C PRO A 64 -3.19 17.57 5.06
N THR A 65 -3.09 18.01 3.80
CA THR A 65 -3.65 19.28 3.33
C THR A 65 -4.58 19.09 2.14
N ARG A 66 -5.36 20.11 1.78
CA ARG A 66 -6.20 20.06 0.57
C ARG A 66 -5.41 20.11 -0.76
N ASN A 67 -4.10 20.37 -0.72
CA ASN A 67 -3.27 20.52 -1.90
C ASN A 67 -2.43 19.26 -2.13
N ALA A 68 -2.77 18.52 -3.19
CA ALA A 68 -2.08 17.28 -3.55
C ALA A 68 -0.57 17.45 -3.80
N ARG A 69 -0.11 18.61 -4.29
CA ARG A 69 1.33 18.86 -4.52
C ARG A 69 2.08 19.09 -3.22
N ILE A 70 1.47 19.79 -2.26
CA ILE A 70 2.05 19.97 -0.91
C ILE A 70 2.12 18.62 -0.20
N ASN A 71 1.05 17.83 -0.30
CA ASN A 71 0.99 16.48 0.25
C ASN A 71 2.09 15.58 -0.35
N GLU A 72 2.25 15.58 -1.67
CA GLU A 72 3.33 14.86 -2.34
C GLU A 72 4.72 15.32 -1.87
N ALA A 73 4.93 16.63 -1.69
CA ALA A 73 6.20 17.17 -1.22
C ALA A 73 6.60 16.60 0.16
N PHE A 74 5.63 16.35 1.04
CA PHE A 74 5.87 15.75 2.36
C PHE A 74 6.43 14.33 2.30
N VAL A 75 6.20 13.58 1.22
CA VAL A 75 6.68 12.18 1.06
C VAL A 75 7.57 12.00 -0.17
N PHE A 76 8.07 13.12 -0.71
CA PHE A 76 8.80 13.14 -1.97
C PHE A 76 10.09 12.32 -1.92
N LEU A 77 10.79 12.32 -0.77
CA LEU A 77 12.03 11.57 -0.60
C LEU A 77 11.71 10.08 -0.32
N PRO A 78 12.02 9.17 -1.26
CA PRO A 78 11.63 7.78 -1.16
C PRO A 78 12.65 6.98 -0.34
N ILE A 79 12.65 7.15 0.98
CA ILE A 79 13.61 6.43 1.85
C ILE A 79 13.38 4.91 1.84
N GLY A 80 12.17 4.45 1.47
CA GLY A 80 11.87 3.03 1.20
C GLY A 80 12.30 2.54 -0.19
N MET A 81 12.86 3.41 -1.04
CA MET A 81 13.49 3.19 -2.35
C MET A 81 12.70 2.54 -3.50
N VAL A 82 11.73 1.67 -3.24
CA VAL A 82 11.15 0.79 -4.27
C VAL A 82 9.98 1.43 -5.02
N TRP A 83 9.09 2.14 -4.32
CA TRP A 83 7.78 2.51 -4.87
C TRP A 83 7.71 4.00 -5.29
N PRO A 84 7.56 4.32 -6.60
CA PRO A 84 7.29 5.68 -7.05
C PRO A 84 5.95 6.18 -6.51
N PHE A 85 5.95 7.25 -5.71
CA PHE A 85 4.75 7.73 -5.01
C PHE A 85 3.54 7.92 -5.93
N ARG A 86 3.71 8.57 -7.09
CA ARG A 86 2.60 8.81 -8.03
C ARG A 86 2.04 7.53 -8.63
N ARG A 87 2.91 6.54 -8.88
CA ARG A 87 2.48 5.25 -9.43
C ARG A 87 1.73 4.46 -8.38
N PHE A 88 2.30 4.35 -7.18
CA PHE A 88 1.65 3.77 -6.00
C PHE A 88 0.27 4.39 -5.77
N LYS A 89 0.19 5.72 -5.70
CA LYS A 89 -1.07 6.46 -5.56
C LYS A 89 -2.09 6.10 -6.65
N THR A 90 -1.66 6.02 -7.91
CA THR A 90 -2.57 5.74 -9.03
C THR A 90 -3.16 4.33 -8.95
N ILE A 91 -2.31 3.33 -8.71
CA ILE A 91 -2.72 1.94 -8.52
C ILE A 91 -3.66 1.81 -7.32
N HIS A 92 -3.28 2.41 -6.20
CA HIS A 92 -4.02 2.32 -4.96
C HIS A 92 -5.39 3.02 -5.03
N LEU A 93 -5.47 4.20 -5.65
CA LEU A 93 -6.76 4.85 -5.86
C LEU A 93 -7.66 4.09 -6.84
N ARG A 94 -7.08 3.39 -7.83
CA ARG A 94 -7.84 2.48 -8.71
C ARG A 94 -8.40 1.31 -7.91
N HIS A 95 -7.60 0.72 -7.02
CA HIS A 95 -8.04 -0.33 -6.09
C HIS A 95 -9.23 0.12 -5.23
N HIS A 96 -9.18 1.31 -4.63
CA HIS A 96 -10.32 1.87 -3.87
C HIS A 96 -11.56 2.18 -4.72
N ALA A 97 -11.35 2.51 -6.00
CA ALA A 97 -12.42 2.79 -6.94
C ALA A 97 -13.00 1.53 -7.59
N ASP A 98 -12.35 0.37 -7.47
CA ASP A 98 -12.82 -0.86 -8.10
C ASP A 98 -13.96 -1.52 -7.31
N GLU A 99 -15.00 -1.94 -8.02
CA GLU A 99 -16.09 -2.74 -7.44
C GLU A 99 -15.73 -4.21 -7.28
N ARG A 100 -14.67 -4.64 -7.96
CA ARG A 100 -14.24 -6.03 -8.11
C ARG A 100 -12.98 -6.32 -7.31
N LEU A 101 -12.94 -5.84 -6.06
CA LEU A 101 -11.93 -6.26 -5.09
C LEU A 101 -11.69 -7.77 -5.20
N THR A 102 -10.42 -8.15 -5.22
CA THR A 102 -9.86 -9.49 -5.45
C THR A 102 -9.78 -10.00 -6.89
N ASP A 103 -10.37 -9.35 -7.89
CA ASP A 103 -10.24 -9.80 -9.29
C ASP A 103 -8.78 -9.66 -9.76
N PRO A 104 -8.12 -10.75 -10.21
CA PRO A 104 -6.69 -10.72 -10.51
C PRO A 104 -6.31 -9.85 -11.73
N LEU A 105 -7.27 -9.40 -12.53
CA LEU A 105 -7.02 -8.54 -13.69
C LEU A 105 -7.49 -7.09 -13.50
N ASP A 106 -8.54 -6.88 -12.71
CA ASP A 106 -9.13 -5.55 -12.53
C ASP A 106 -8.59 -4.85 -11.26
N ASP A 107 -8.41 -5.61 -10.18
CA ASP A 107 -7.89 -5.13 -8.91
C ASP A 107 -6.35 -5.18 -8.90
N PRO A 108 -5.67 -4.03 -8.98
CA PRO A 108 -4.22 -3.98 -9.07
C PRO A 108 -3.50 -4.34 -7.76
N GLU A 109 -4.23 -4.51 -6.65
CA GLU A 109 -3.70 -5.00 -5.37
C GLU A 109 -4.14 -6.44 -5.06
N SER A 110 -4.78 -7.14 -6.03
CA SER A 110 -5.17 -8.53 -5.84
C SER A 110 -3.96 -9.46 -5.69
N TYR A 111 -4.03 -10.33 -4.68
CA TYR A 111 -3.07 -11.42 -4.49
C TYR A 111 -3.50 -12.74 -5.14
N TYR A 112 -4.64 -12.75 -5.83
CA TYR A 112 -5.04 -13.90 -6.63
C TYR A 112 -4.41 -13.88 -8.01
N GLN A 113 -4.38 -15.04 -8.66
CA GLN A 113 -4.09 -15.17 -10.08
C GLN A 113 -5.29 -15.75 -10.82
N ALA A 114 -5.42 -15.38 -12.10
CA ALA A 114 -6.30 -16.08 -13.02
C ALA A 114 -5.81 -17.53 -13.19
N LEU A 115 -6.74 -18.48 -13.34
CA LEU A 115 -6.40 -19.91 -13.41
C LEU A 115 -5.45 -20.21 -14.57
N TRP A 116 -5.83 -19.78 -15.77
CA TRP A 116 -5.08 -20.05 -17.00
C TRP A 116 -3.67 -19.44 -16.96
N MET A 117 -3.53 -18.21 -16.44
CA MET A 117 -2.20 -17.60 -16.24
C MET A 117 -1.36 -18.38 -15.23
N HIS A 118 -1.98 -18.88 -14.16
CA HIS A 118 -1.28 -19.68 -13.16
C HIS A 118 -0.84 -21.03 -13.73
N GLU A 119 -1.67 -21.67 -14.54
CA GLU A 119 -1.37 -22.97 -15.18
C GLU A 119 -0.15 -22.89 -16.11
N GLU A 120 0.05 -21.76 -16.78
CA GLU A 120 1.23 -21.49 -17.63
C GLU A 120 2.53 -21.24 -16.83
N LEU A 121 2.45 -21.00 -15.52
CA LEU A 121 3.65 -20.74 -14.72
C LEU A 121 4.53 -21.99 -14.55
N PRO A 122 5.87 -21.82 -14.54
CA PRO A 122 6.80 -22.88 -14.17
C PRO A 122 6.51 -23.44 -12.77
N PRO A 123 6.77 -24.74 -12.50
CA PRO A 123 6.54 -25.36 -11.20
C PRO A 123 7.20 -24.64 -10.02
N THR A 124 8.41 -24.10 -10.24
CA THR A 124 9.14 -23.32 -9.24
C THR A 124 8.40 -22.05 -8.84
N MET A 125 7.83 -21.32 -9.81
CA MET A 125 7.05 -20.12 -9.53
C MET A 125 5.74 -20.44 -8.80
N LYS A 126 5.07 -21.54 -9.20
CA LYS A 126 3.88 -22.04 -8.48
C LYS A 126 4.20 -22.35 -7.02
N LEU A 127 5.35 -22.98 -6.75
CA LEU A 127 5.82 -23.26 -5.40
C LEU A 127 6.13 -21.97 -4.61
N LEU A 128 6.85 -21.02 -5.22
CA LEU A 128 7.16 -19.73 -4.59
C LEU A 128 5.89 -18.97 -4.20
N LEU A 129 4.89 -18.91 -5.09
CA LEU A 129 3.61 -18.27 -4.83
C LEU A 129 2.83 -18.98 -3.70
N LYS A 130 2.86 -20.32 -3.68
CA LYS A 130 2.26 -21.10 -2.59
C LYS A 130 2.90 -20.78 -1.24
N ILE A 131 4.24 -20.70 -1.18
CA ILE A 131 4.96 -20.32 0.05
C ILE A 131 4.63 -18.87 0.42
N ASN A 132 4.65 -17.96 -0.55
CA ASN A 132 4.30 -16.54 -0.37
C ASN A 132 2.85 -16.33 0.10
N ASN A 133 1.94 -17.29 -0.08
CA ASN A 133 0.59 -17.24 0.48
C ASN A 133 0.50 -17.64 1.96
N THR A 134 1.59 -18.11 2.58
CA THR A 134 1.73 -18.17 4.04
C THR A 134 2.22 -16.83 4.58
N MET A 135 1.95 -16.51 5.85
CA MET A 135 2.34 -15.22 6.42
C MET A 135 3.87 -15.08 6.56
N VAL A 136 4.58 -16.14 7.00
CA VAL A 136 6.05 -16.11 7.07
C VAL A 136 6.67 -16.08 5.68
N GLY A 137 6.12 -16.85 4.74
CA GLY A 137 6.56 -16.80 3.35
C GLY A 137 6.34 -15.42 2.73
N ARG A 138 5.20 -14.76 2.97
CA ARG A 138 4.93 -13.38 2.53
C ARG A 138 5.90 -12.38 3.14
N PHE A 139 6.24 -12.54 4.41
CA PHE A 139 7.19 -11.68 5.10
C PHE A 139 8.57 -11.75 4.44
N ILE A 140 9.04 -12.95 4.08
CA ILE A 140 10.38 -13.15 3.51
C ILE A 140 10.41 -12.90 1.99
N LEU A 141 9.51 -13.52 1.23
CA LEU A 141 9.51 -13.53 -0.23
C LEU A 141 8.69 -12.40 -0.86
N GLY A 142 7.69 -11.88 -0.14
CA GLY A 142 6.75 -10.89 -0.64
C GLY A 142 7.41 -9.63 -1.18
N PRO A 143 8.38 -9.00 -0.47
CA PRO A 143 9.11 -7.85 -0.97
C PRO A 143 9.73 -8.08 -2.35
N LEU A 144 10.42 -9.20 -2.54
CA LEU A 144 11.06 -9.55 -3.81
C LEU A 144 10.04 -9.77 -4.93
N LEU A 145 9.07 -10.66 -4.68
CA LEU A 145 8.09 -11.04 -5.70
C LEU A 145 7.25 -9.85 -6.16
N SER A 146 6.83 -9.01 -5.21
CA SER A 146 6.04 -7.81 -5.51
C SER A 146 6.86 -6.76 -6.27
N SER A 147 8.11 -6.54 -5.85
CA SER A 147 8.99 -5.56 -6.51
C SER A 147 9.32 -5.97 -7.95
N VAL A 148 9.67 -7.24 -8.17
CA VAL A 148 10.00 -7.75 -9.52
C VAL A 148 8.78 -7.69 -10.43
N GLY A 149 7.61 -8.15 -9.96
CA GLY A 149 6.37 -8.07 -10.73
C GLY A 149 6.02 -6.64 -11.12
N PHE A 150 6.11 -5.71 -10.16
CA PHE A 150 5.86 -4.29 -10.36
C PHE A 150 6.82 -3.67 -11.39
N PHE A 151 8.12 -3.91 -11.27
CA PHE A 151 9.11 -3.36 -12.21
C PHE A 151 8.94 -3.89 -13.62
N ILE A 152 8.63 -5.18 -13.79
CA ILE A 152 8.37 -5.77 -15.11
C ILE A 152 7.12 -5.14 -15.74
N ASP A 153 6.04 -5.01 -14.97
CA ASP A 153 4.78 -4.43 -15.46
C ASP A 153 4.94 -2.96 -15.87
N ASP A 154 5.58 -2.15 -15.02
CA ASP A 154 5.81 -0.74 -15.31
C ASP A 154 6.80 -0.55 -16.47
N ALA A 155 7.85 -1.37 -16.58
CA ALA A 155 8.78 -1.30 -17.70
C ALA A 155 8.06 -1.58 -19.03
N LYS A 156 7.18 -2.59 -19.08
CA LYS A 156 6.35 -2.87 -20.26
C LYS A 156 5.47 -1.69 -20.64
N GLN A 157 4.80 -1.05 -19.67
CA GLN A 157 3.95 0.11 -19.93
C GLN A 157 4.74 1.34 -20.39
N ILE A 158 5.93 1.58 -19.82
CA ILE A 158 6.82 2.66 -20.26
C ILE A 158 7.29 2.40 -21.70
N LEU A 159 7.69 1.17 -22.03
CA LEU A 159 8.09 0.79 -23.39
C LEU A 159 6.93 0.90 -24.39
N ALA A 160 5.69 0.67 -23.94
CA ALA A 160 4.48 0.91 -24.71
C ALA A 160 4.11 2.42 -24.83
N GLY A 161 4.89 3.32 -24.24
CA GLY A 161 4.74 4.76 -24.40
C GLY A 161 3.94 5.47 -23.30
N ASP A 162 3.69 4.83 -22.15
CA ASP A 162 3.00 5.48 -21.03
C ASP A 162 3.85 6.58 -20.39
N LYS A 163 3.58 7.83 -20.80
CA LYS A 163 4.26 9.04 -20.31
C LYS A 163 3.93 9.36 -18.85
N VAL A 164 2.79 8.90 -18.32
CA VAL A 164 2.38 9.16 -16.93
C VAL A 164 3.23 8.32 -15.98
N ILE A 165 3.39 7.03 -16.30
CA ILE A 165 4.25 6.12 -15.54
C ILE A 165 5.71 6.56 -15.66
N CYS A 166 6.17 6.90 -16.88
CA CYS A 166 7.52 7.45 -17.09
C CYS A 166 7.81 8.67 -16.19
N LYS A 167 6.86 9.61 -16.10
CA LYS A 167 6.99 10.78 -15.22
C LYS A 167 7.04 10.41 -13.74
N ALA A 168 6.25 9.43 -13.30
CA ALA A 168 6.29 8.95 -11.92
C ALA A 168 7.67 8.40 -11.56
N TRP A 169 8.26 7.62 -12.47
CA TRP A 169 9.60 7.08 -12.33
C TRP A 169 10.70 8.14 -12.37
N LEU A 170 10.58 9.15 -13.23
CA LEU A 170 11.51 10.27 -13.28
C LEU A 170 11.55 11.03 -11.94
N LEU A 171 10.39 11.33 -11.35
CA LEU A 171 10.31 12.01 -10.06
C LEU A 171 10.87 11.14 -8.92
N HIS A 172 10.61 9.83 -8.96
CA HIS A 172 11.19 8.89 -8.03
C HIS A 172 12.71 8.83 -8.15
N ALA A 173 13.25 8.82 -9.36
CA ALA A 173 14.69 8.86 -9.62
C ALA A 173 15.33 10.15 -9.09
N ILE A 174 14.66 11.30 -9.22
CA ILE A 174 15.12 12.57 -8.62
C ILE A 174 15.17 12.46 -7.09
N GLY A 175 14.14 11.88 -6.46
CA GLY A 175 14.14 11.64 -5.02
C GLY A 175 15.26 10.68 -4.58
N LEU A 176 15.47 9.59 -5.34
CA LEU A 176 16.56 8.64 -5.09
C LEU A 176 17.94 9.28 -5.25
N ALA A 177 18.12 10.18 -6.21
CA ALA A 177 19.37 10.92 -6.40
C ALA A 177 19.74 11.77 -5.16
N VAL A 178 18.77 12.10 -4.30
CA VAL A 178 18.99 12.75 -3.01
C VAL A 178 19.20 11.70 -1.89
N VAL A 179 18.33 10.69 -1.82
CA VAL A 179 18.36 9.69 -0.74
C VAL A 179 19.63 8.83 -0.77
N VAL A 180 20.06 8.38 -1.96
CA VAL A 180 21.20 7.45 -2.09
C VAL A 180 22.49 8.07 -1.55
N PRO A 181 22.91 9.29 -1.94
CA PRO A 181 24.09 9.92 -1.36
C PRO A 181 24.02 10.12 0.15
N ILE A 182 22.84 10.46 0.70
CA ILE A 182 22.66 10.59 2.15
C ILE A 182 22.91 9.25 2.84
N VAL A 183 22.37 8.15 2.31
CA VAL A 183 22.58 6.81 2.88
C VAL A 183 24.04 6.37 2.76
N THR A 184 24.64 6.51 1.58
CA THR A 184 25.96 5.96 1.29
C THR A 184 27.09 6.79 1.88
N PHE A 185 27.02 8.11 1.75
CA PHE A 185 28.09 9.01 2.19
C PHE A 185 27.75 9.72 3.49
N GLY A 186 26.50 10.09 3.71
CA GLY A 186 26.06 10.72 4.96
C GLY A 186 26.05 9.73 6.13
N PHE A 187 25.26 8.65 6.02
CA PHE A 187 25.18 7.64 7.06
C PHE A 187 26.32 6.62 6.98
N GLY A 188 27.06 6.55 5.87
CA GLY A 188 28.10 5.53 5.68
C GLY A 188 27.55 4.11 5.67
N ILE A 189 26.30 3.90 5.25
CA ILE A 189 25.70 2.57 5.10
C ILE A 189 25.87 2.13 3.64
N PRO A 190 26.54 1.00 3.36
CA PRO A 190 26.61 0.48 2.00
C PRO A 190 25.20 0.28 1.41
N LEU A 191 25.00 0.72 0.17
CA LEU A 191 23.67 0.73 -0.45
C LEU A 191 23.02 -0.67 -0.47
N TRP A 192 23.79 -1.71 -0.76
CA TRP A 192 23.30 -3.09 -0.75
C TRP A 192 22.80 -3.50 0.63
N LEU A 193 23.45 -3.07 1.71
CA LEU A 193 23.06 -3.39 3.08
C LEU A 193 21.79 -2.65 3.48
N TYR A 194 21.67 -1.39 3.06
CA TYR A 194 20.45 -0.60 3.24
C TYR A 194 19.24 -1.23 2.54
N ILE A 195 19.46 -1.77 1.32
CA ILE A 195 18.43 -2.47 0.54
C ILE A 195 18.04 -3.80 1.22
N LEU A 196 19.02 -4.64 1.56
CA LEU A 196 18.75 -5.99 2.06
C LEU A 196 18.19 -6.02 3.50
N VAL A 197 18.41 -4.95 4.29
CA VAL A 197 17.96 -4.91 5.69
C VAL A 197 16.84 -3.87 5.89
N PRO A 198 17.10 -2.55 6.01
CA PRO A 198 16.04 -1.55 6.15
C PRO A 198 14.92 -1.63 5.12
N VAL A 199 15.24 -1.63 3.83
CA VAL A 199 14.22 -1.58 2.77
C VAL A 199 13.44 -2.89 2.72
N TRP A 200 14.15 -4.02 2.70
CA TRP A 200 13.51 -5.34 2.67
C TRP A 200 12.58 -5.56 3.85
N PHE A 201 13.10 -5.44 5.09
CA PHE A 201 12.29 -5.68 6.28
C PHE A 201 11.24 -4.59 6.50
N GLY A 202 11.45 -3.35 6.04
CA GLY A 202 10.41 -2.32 6.04
C GLY A 202 9.21 -2.73 5.18
N GLN A 203 9.46 -3.29 3.99
CA GLN A 203 8.40 -3.85 3.15
C GLN A 203 7.77 -5.11 3.75
N SER A 204 8.58 -5.99 4.36
CA SER A 204 8.09 -7.17 5.07
C SER A 204 7.14 -6.79 6.21
N LEU A 205 7.44 -5.72 6.96
CA LEU A 205 6.55 -5.21 7.99
C LEU A 205 5.23 -4.72 7.40
N ILE A 206 5.24 -4.04 6.26
CA ILE A 206 4.01 -3.62 5.58
C ILE A 206 3.23 -4.82 5.05
N SER A 207 3.90 -5.88 4.61
CA SER A 207 3.22 -7.08 4.13
C SER A 207 2.44 -7.82 5.24
N ILE A 208 2.76 -7.63 6.52
CA ILE A 208 1.92 -8.09 7.64
C ILE A 208 0.52 -7.47 7.55
N ARG A 209 0.46 -6.17 7.25
CA ARG A 209 -0.79 -5.44 7.10
C ARG A 209 -1.56 -5.97 5.90
N THR A 210 -0.91 -6.02 4.74
CA THR A 210 -1.56 -6.35 3.47
C THR A 210 -1.88 -7.83 3.30
N TYR A 211 -1.19 -8.73 4.02
CA TYR A 211 -1.33 -10.19 3.90
C TYR A 211 -2.78 -10.66 3.90
N ALA A 212 -3.59 -10.09 4.79
CA ALA A 212 -4.98 -10.47 4.93
C ALA A 212 -5.95 -9.31 4.67
N GLU A 213 -5.51 -8.21 4.04
CA GLU A 213 -6.40 -7.08 3.75
C GLU A 213 -7.62 -7.52 2.95
N HIS A 214 -7.41 -8.40 1.95
CA HIS A 214 -8.49 -8.90 1.09
C HIS A 214 -8.67 -10.41 1.07
N GLN A 215 -9.91 -10.86 0.97
CA GLN A 215 -10.28 -12.26 0.68
C GLN A 215 -11.42 -12.31 -0.33
N TRP A 216 -11.56 -13.43 -1.03
CA TRP A 216 -12.76 -13.66 -1.81
C TRP A 216 -13.98 -13.83 -0.89
N SER A 217 -15.07 -13.19 -1.26
CA SER A 217 -16.39 -13.38 -0.66
C SER A 217 -17.45 -13.09 -1.72
N GLU A 218 -18.53 -13.87 -1.73
CA GLU A 218 -19.68 -13.59 -2.59
C GLU A 218 -20.30 -12.23 -2.27
N HIS A 219 -20.25 -11.82 -1.00
CA HIS A 219 -20.63 -10.48 -0.57
C HIS A 219 -19.42 -9.54 -0.69
N PRO A 220 -19.47 -8.49 -1.54
CA PRO A 220 -18.35 -7.58 -1.74
C PRO A 220 -17.80 -6.96 -0.45
N GLU A 221 -18.69 -6.70 0.52
CA GLU A 221 -18.31 -6.13 1.81
C GLU A 221 -17.53 -7.12 2.70
N GLY A 222 -17.70 -8.42 2.49
CA GLY A 222 -16.95 -9.47 3.18
C GLY A 222 -15.51 -9.64 2.71
N ARG A 223 -15.09 -8.87 1.69
CA ARG A 223 -13.77 -9.00 1.06
C ARG A 223 -12.68 -8.21 1.75
N THR A 224 -12.99 -7.37 2.73
CA THR A 224 -12.02 -6.46 3.38
C THR A 224 -12.02 -6.65 4.88
N VAL A 225 -10.83 -6.80 5.46
CA VAL A 225 -10.65 -7.19 6.87
C VAL A 225 -10.85 -6.04 7.87
N ILE A 226 -11.18 -6.40 9.11
CA ILE A 226 -10.96 -5.57 10.29
C ILE A 226 -10.01 -6.32 11.24
N VAL A 227 -8.83 -5.75 11.52
CA VAL A 227 -7.96 -6.21 12.59
C VAL A 227 -8.08 -5.21 13.74
N GLU A 228 -8.52 -5.62 14.93
CA GLU A 228 -8.98 -4.65 15.94
C GLU A 228 -7.87 -3.94 16.71
N ARG A 229 -7.13 -4.64 17.59
CA ARG A 229 -6.16 -4.03 18.50
C ARG A 229 -4.79 -4.67 18.35
N SER A 230 -3.81 -3.93 17.84
CA SER A 230 -2.44 -4.41 17.75
C SER A 230 -1.42 -3.32 18.09
N PRO A 231 -0.26 -3.67 18.68
CA PRO A 231 0.87 -2.74 18.75
C PRO A 231 1.27 -2.18 17.37
N LEU A 232 1.05 -2.94 16.29
CA LEU A 232 1.34 -2.51 14.92
C LEU A 232 0.32 -1.52 14.35
N SER A 233 -0.81 -1.29 15.02
CA SER A 233 -1.85 -0.38 14.52
C SER A 233 -1.31 1.03 14.29
N PHE A 234 -0.42 1.53 15.16
CA PHE A 234 0.20 2.84 14.95
C PHE A 234 1.13 2.85 13.72
N LEU A 235 1.97 1.81 13.57
CA LEU A 235 2.87 1.69 12.42
C LEU A 235 2.12 1.69 11.09
N PHE A 236 0.93 1.09 11.08
CA PHE A 236 0.04 1.02 9.91
C PHE A 236 -0.96 2.16 9.83
N LEU A 237 -0.85 3.19 10.68
CA LEU A 237 -1.76 4.34 10.73
C LEU A 237 -3.22 3.89 10.80
N ASN A 238 -3.52 2.95 11.70
CA ASN A 238 -4.83 2.35 11.90
C ASN A 238 -5.48 1.72 10.65
N ASN A 239 -4.73 1.55 9.55
CA ASN A 239 -5.23 0.91 8.33
C ASN A 239 -5.52 -0.59 8.52
N ASN A 240 -5.13 -1.14 9.67
CA ASN A 240 -5.61 -2.43 10.16
C ASN A 240 -7.16 -2.48 10.27
N LEU A 241 -7.84 -1.34 10.40
CA LEU A 241 -9.30 -1.20 10.27
C LEU A 241 -9.71 -1.05 8.79
N HIS A 242 -9.18 -1.92 7.95
CA HIS A 242 -9.13 -1.73 6.50
C HIS A 242 -10.51 -1.58 5.84
N PHE A 243 -11.52 -2.33 6.30
CA PHE A 243 -12.90 -2.16 5.82
C PHE A 243 -13.42 -0.73 5.99
N ILE A 244 -13.14 -0.12 7.15
CA ILE A 244 -13.59 1.24 7.48
C ILE A 244 -12.86 2.24 6.58
N HIS A 245 -11.57 2.02 6.37
CA HIS A 245 -10.77 2.80 5.45
C HIS A 245 -11.33 2.72 4.02
N HIS A 246 -11.65 1.52 3.50
CA HIS A 246 -12.31 1.36 2.20
C HIS A 246 -13.66 2.09 2.10
N LYS A 247 -14.44 2.09 3.17
CA LYS A 247 -15.74 2.78 3.22
C LYS A 247 -15.62 4.30 3.34
N SER A 248 -14.49 4.80 3.83
CA SER A 248 -14.30 6.22 4.09
C SER A 248 -12.82 6.60 3.94
N PRO A 249 -12.27 6.53 2.71
CA PRO A 249 -10.82 6.60 2.46
C PRO A 249 -10.21 7.95 2.81
N THR A 250 -11.00 9.02 2.82
CA THR A 250 -10.56 10.39 3.15
C THR A 250 -10.64 10.72 4.64
N ILE A 251 -10.92 9.72 5.50
CA ILE A 251 -10.89 9.91 6.96
C ILE A 251 -9.46 9.70 7.44
N ALA A 252 -8.91 10.74 8.06
CA ALA A 252 -7.56 10.69 8.60
C ALA A 252 -7.35 9.53 9.58
N TRP A 253 -6.19 8.89 9.49
CA TRP A 253 -5.83 7.67 10.19
C TRP A 253 -6.11 7.68 11.71
N TYR A 254 -5.88 8.80 12.39
CA TYR A 254 -6.06 8.94 13.84
C TYR A 254 -7.53 9.00 14.27
N ARG A 255 -8.47 9.13 13.31
CA ARG A 255 -9.92 9.13 13.57
C ARG A 255 -10.56 7.76 13.39
N LEU A 256 -9.93 6.85 12.62
CA LEU A 256 -10.45 5.51 12.35
C LEU A 256 -10.77 4.71 13.64
N PRO A 257 -9.92 4.71 14.68
CA PRO A 257 -10.22 3.95 15.90
C PRO A 257 -11.47 4.44 16.63
N LYS A 258 -11.72 5.76 16.63
CA LYS A 258 -12.93 6.32 17.25
C LYS A 258 -14.16 5.88 16.47
N LEU A 259 -14.12 6.01 15.14
CA LEU A 259 -15.21 5.61 14.25
C LEU A 259 -15.56 4.12 14.36
N PHE A 260 -14.55 3.27 14.54
CA PHE A 260 -14.76 1.85 14.81
C PHE A 260 -15.45 1.62 16.14
N ARG A 261 -14.91 2.17 17.24
CA ARG A 261 -15.42 1.93 18.59
C ARG A 261 -16.86 2.39 18.78
N GLU A 262 -17.26 3.49 18.14
CA GLU A 262 -18.63 4.02 18.23
C GLU A 262 -19.67 3.08 17.61
N ARG A 263 -19.28 2.26 16.62
CA ARG A 263 -20.21 1.43 15.82
C ARG A 263 -19.65 0.04 15.51
N ARG A 264 -18.93 -0.55 16.48
CA ARG A 264 -18.18 -1.81 16.28
C ARG A 264 -19.04 -2.92 15.68
N GLU A 265 -20.18 -3.21 16.30
CA GLU A 265 -21.08 -4.29 15.87
C GLU A 265 -21.69 -4.03 14.48
N GLU A 266 -21.94 -2.77 14.13
CA GLU A 266 -22.42 -2.40 12.80
C GLU A 266 -21.33 -2.66 11.74
N TRP A 267 -20.09 -2.24 11.99
CA TRP A 267 -18.98 -2.48 11.08
C TRP A 267 -18.71 -3.97 10.85
N LEU A 268 -18.73 -4.78 11.92
CA LEU A 268 -18.54 -6.23 11.83
C LEU A 268 -19.69 -6.91 11.10
N ARG A 269 -20.93 -6.50 11.33
CA ARG A 269 -22.08 -7.01 10.56
C ARG A 269 -21.97 -6.64 9.08
N MET A 270 -21.54 -5.41 8.78
CA MET A 270 -21.40 -4.94 7.41
C MET A 270 -20.31 -5.69 6.63
N ASN A 271 -19.18 -6.05 7.24
CA ASN A 271 -18.11 -6.80 6.57
C ASN A 271 -18.23 -8.33 6.71
N ASN A 272 -19.45 -8.80 7.02
CA ASN A 272 -19.75 -10.23 7.18
C ASN A 272 -18.88 -10.95 8.22
N GLY A 273 -18.47 -10.23 9.27
CA GLY A 273 -17.66 -10.76 10.37
C GLY A 273 -16.19 -11.02 10.00
N TYR A 274 -15.70 -10.49 8.88
CA TYR A 274 -14.31 -10.72 8.48
C TYR A 274 -13.33 -9.94 9.35
N ALA A 275 -12.96 -10.52 10.50
CA ALA A 275 -12.14 -9.83 11.49
C ALA A 275 -11.13 -10.72 12.21
N TYR A 276 -10.05 -10.09 12.68
CA TYR A 276 -9.09 -10.68 13.60
C TYR A 276 -8.95 -9.79 14.85
N PRO A 277 -8.77 -10.37 16.05
CA PRO A 277 -8.55 -9.55 17.25
C PRO A 277 -7.23 -8.77 17.17
N ASN A 278 -6.19 -9.35 16.55
CA ASN A 278 -4.87 -8.76 16.39
C ASN A 278 -4.04 -9.53 15.32
N TYR A 279 -2.92 -8.96 14.90
CA TYR A 279 -2.00 -9.61 13.95
C TYR A 279 -1.33 -10.88 14.51
N PHE A 280 -1.25 -11.06 15.84
CA PHE A 280 -0.70 -12.28 16.42
C PHE A 280 -1.63 -13.48 16.25
N ALA A 281 -2.95 -13.27 16.33
CA ALA A 281 -3.95 -14.29 16.01
C ALA A 281 -3.87 -14.68 14.53
N MET A 282 -3.67 -13.70 13.65
CA MET A 282 -3.45 -13.93 12.22
C MET A 282 -2.16 -14.73 11.97
N LEU A 283 -1.06 -14.38 12.64
CA LEU A 283 0.20 -15.13 12.57
C LEU A 283 0.03 -16.57 13.05
N LYS A 284 -0.65 -16.79 14.19
CA LYS A 284 -0.93 -18.14 14.68
C LYS A 284 -1.73 -18.98 13.68
N ALA A 285 -2.70 -18.38 13.01
CA ALA A 285 -3.52 -19.07 12.03
C ALA A 285 -2.76 -19.41 10.74
N HIS A 286 -1.87 -18.51 10.30
CA HIS A 286 -1.36 -18.49 8.93
C HIS A 286 0.16 -18.43 8.78
N ALA A 287 0.94 -18.60 9.85
CA ALA A 287 2.40 -18.54 9.80
C ALA A 287 2.97 -19.42 8.67
N PHE A 288 2.50 -20.67 8.60
CA PHE A 288 2.91 -21.67 7.60
C PHE A 288 1.72 -22.30 6.86
N ARG A 289 0.52 -21.74 7.03
CA ARG A 289 -0.69 -22.16 6.33
C ARG A 289 -1.13 -21.03 5.40
N ALA A 290 -1.48 -21.36 4.17
CA ALA A 290 -2.01 -20.37 3.25
C ALA A 290 -3.40 -19.91 3.74
N LYS A 291 -3.60 -18.59 3.83
CA LYS A 291 -4.92 -17.99 4.10
C LYS A 291 -5.88 -18.26 2.95
N GLU A 292 -5.41 -18.00 1.73
CA GLU A 292 -6.18 -18.11 0.49
C GLU A 292 -5.41 -18.94 -0.57
N PRO A 293 -6.11 -19.61 -1.50
CA PRO A 293 -5.46 -20.21 -2.67
C PRO A 293 -4.79 -19.13 -3.54
N VAL A 294 -3.75 -19.52 -4.28
CA VAL A 294 -3.09 -18.60 -5.24
C VAL A 294 -4.05 -18.26 -6.38
N VAL A 295 -4.73 -19.26 -6.92
CA VAL A 295 -5.72 -19.05 -7.98
C VAL A 295 -7.03 -18.55 -7.38
N HIS A 296 -7.63 -17.54 -8.02
CA HIS A 296 -8.94 -17.05 -7.60
C HIS A 296 -9.97 -18.20 -7.61
N PRO A 297 -10.75 -18.40 -6.52
CA PRO A 297 -11.64 -19.56 -6.40
C PRO A 297 -12.86 -19.54 -7.33
N VAL A 298 -13.15 -18.42 -8.00
CA VAL A 298 -14.42 -18.16 -8.72
C VAL A 298 -14.23 -17.35 -9.99
N LEU A 299 -13.60 -16.17 -9.92
CA LEU A 299 -13.34 -15.30 -11.07
C LEU A 299 -12.17 -15.78 -11.93
N ARG A 300 -12.13 -15.33 -13.19
CA ARG A 300 -11.00 -15.48 -14.14
C ARG A 300 -10.51 -16.92 -14.28
N ARG A 301 -11.46 -17.86 -14.40
CA ARG A 301 -11.20 -19.30 -14.57
C ARG A 301 -10.81 -19.66 -16.01
N THR A 302 -11.28 -18.89 -16.98
CA THR A 302 -10.96 -19.03 -18.41
C THR A 302 -10.41 -17.70 -18.96
N PRO A 303 -9.70 -17.72 -20.09
CA PRO A 303 -9.34 -16.48 -20.80
C PRO A 303 -10.61 -15.71 -21.17
N GLU A 304 -10.63 -14.42 -20.87
CA GLU A 304 -11.74 -13.52 -21.18
C GLU A 304 -11.18 -12.28 -21.90
N PRO A 305 -11.91 -11.71 -22.87
CA PRO A 305 -11.52 -10.44 -23.48
C PRO A 305 -11.34 -9.36 -22.41
N GLY A 306 -10.28 -8.57 -22.53
CA GLY A 306 -10.04 -7.42 -21.66
C GLY A 306 -11.24 -6.48 -21.66
N ARG A 307 -11.71 -6.10 -20.48
CA ARG A 307 -12.82 -5.13 -20.34
C ARG A 307 -12.28 -3.83 -19.77
N ALA A 308 -12.87 -2.72 -20.19
CA ALA A 308 -12.51 -1.40 -19.67
C ALA A 308 -12.85 -1.29 -18.18
N PHE A 309 -11.98 -0.60 -17.43
CA PHE A 309 -12.18 -0.30 -16.01
C PHE A 309 -13.51 0.45 -15.78
N LYS A 310 -14.29 0.01 -14.78
CA LYS A 310 -15.56 0.64 -14.39
C LYS A 310 -15.49 1.09 -12.93
N PRO A 311 -15.41 2.41 -12.64
CA PRO A 311 -15.31 2.90 -11.27
C PRO A 311 -16.63 2.74 -10.50
N ARG A 312 -16.52 2.37 -9.22
CA ARG A 312 -17.60 2.23 -8.21
C ARG A 312 -18.39 3.51 -7.97
N VAL A 313 -17.77 4.65 -8.25
CA VAL A 313 -18.35 5.98 -8.03
C VAL A 313 -18.14 6.78 -9.30
N ARG A 314 -19.24 7.23 -9.94
CA ARG A 314 -19.16 8.36 -10.87
C ARG A 314 -18.61 9.54 -10.08
N ALA A 315 -17.30 9.80 -10.19
CA ALA A 315 -16.67 10.93 -9.54
C ALA A 315 -17.38 12.21 -10.00
N ARG A 316 -18.26 12.78 -9.16
CA ARG A 316 -18.68 14.16 -9.32
C ARG A 316 -17.47 15.00 -8.93
N ASN A 317 -16.75 15.49 -9.94
CA ASN A 317 -15.72 16.50 -9.75
C ASN A 317 -16.34 17.74 -9.09
N VAL A 318 -16.04 17.94 -7.81
CA VAL A 318 -16.32 19.19 -7.09
C VAL A 318 -15.00 19.85 -6.71
N SER A 319 -14.11 20.01 -7.69
CA SER A 319 -12.98 20.94 -7.64
C SER A 319 -12.28 20.98 -8.98
N GLY A 320 -12.47 22.06 -9.74
CA GLY A 320 -11.64 22.34 -10.90
C GLY A 320 -10.18 22.52 -10.46
N LEU A 321 -9.26 22.06 -11.33
CA LEU A 321 -7.78 22.13 -11.27
C LEU A 321 -7.08 20.95 -10.57
N GLY A 322 -6.70 19.93 -11.35
CA GLY A 322 -5.71 18.91 -10.96
C GLY A 322 -5.79 17.61 -11.77
N THR A 323 -4.73 17.30 -12.51
CA THR A 323 -4.64 16.25 -13.55
C THR A 323 -4.69 14.81 -13.05
N ALA A 324 -5.66 14.04 -13.54
CA ALA A 324 -5.45 12.83 -14.35
C ALA A 324 -6.75 12.52 -15.13
N PRO A 325 -6.78 12.55 -16.47
CA PRO A 325 -7.90 11.96 -17.20
C PRO A 325 -7.83 10.44 -16.99
N VAL A 326 -8.90 9.86 -16.47
CA VAL A 326 -9.19 8.44 -16.68
C VAL A 326 -9.27 8.26 -18.21
N PRO A 327 -8.48 7.37 -18.84
CA PRO A 327 -8.60 7.15 -20.28
C PRO A 327 -10.04 6.73 -20.58
N ALA A 328 -10.73 7.52 -21.39
CA ALA A 328 -12.15 7.35 -21.66
C ALA A 328 -12.44 6.52 -22.92
N GLU A 329 -11.43 5.89 -23.54
CA GLU A 329 -11.66 5.16 -24.79
C GLU A 329 -11.15 3.71 -24.73
N PRO A 330 -11.99 2.74 -25.17
CA PRO A 330 -11.56 1.38 -25.41
C PRO A 330 -10.59 1.32 -26.61
N PRO A 331 -9.66 0.35 -26.68
CA PRO A 331 -8.91 0.11 -27.90
C PRO A 331 -9.90 -0.18 -29.04
N LYS A 332 -9.72 0.53 -30.16
CA LYS A 332 -10.43 0.24 -31.41
C LYS A 332 -9.70 -0.91 -32.10
N GLU A 333 -10.41 -2.03 -32.17
CA GLU A 333 -10.18 -3.29 -32.91
C GLU A 333 -8.82 -3.99 -32.74
#